data_AF-A0A5D4NLE3-F1
#
_entry.id   AF-A0A5D4NLE3-F1
#
_cell.length_a   1.000
_cell.length_b   1.000
_cell.length_c   1.000
_cell.angle_alpha   90.00
_cell.angle_beta   90.00
_cell.angle_gamma   90.00
#
_symmetry.space_group_name_H-M   'P 1'
#
loop_
_entity.id
_entity.type
_entity.pdbx_description
1 polymer ?
#
loop_
_entity_poly.entity_id
_entity_poly.type
_entity_poly.pdbx_seq_one_letter_code
_entity_poly.pdbx_strand_id
1 'polypeptide(L)'
;MPGFYFQDQDASEVIDRESEREEVAKEVFRDHLFPLIETAKTAGKVTDLITWENVAIYLFWVYEVLTHQEELGHARERMEEDFRWLLKERNAALFGPYQKNPLARYHSEKQFVAAQDSMLRVRKTCCYSYKLRDGEALRCSTCPQTCNVKQRKGVR
;
A
#
# COMPACT_ATOMS: atom_id res chain seq x y z
N MET A 1 -7.93 -11.46 -16.87
CA MET A 1 -6.65 -11.44 -16.13
C MET A 1 -6.07 -12.85 -16.19
N PRO A 2 -4.75 -13.04 -16.32
CA PRO A 2 -4.16 -14.35 -16.08
C PRO A 2 -4.46 -14.78 -14.64
N GLY A 3 -4.89 -16.03 -14.46
CA GLY A 3 -5.04 -16.62 -13.14
C GLY A 3 -3.68 -17.07 -12.62
N PHE A 4 -3.32 -16.65 -11.41
CA PHE A 4 -2.15 -17.17 -10.71
C PHE A 4 -2.65 -18.15 -9.65
N TYR A 5 -2.02 -19.31 -9.60
CA TYR A 5 -2.32 -20.36 -8.62
C TYR A 5 -1.00 -20.79 -7.98
N PHE A 6 -1.02 -20.98 -6.67
CA PHE A 6 0.09 -21.62 -5.98
C PHE A 6 0.12 -23.10 -6.39
N GLN A 7 1.30 -23.59 -6.79
CA GLN A 7 1.48 -25.01 -7.11
C GLN A 7 1.54 -25.84 -5.82
N ASP A 8 2.25 -25.33 -4.82
CA ASP A 8 2.40 -25.96 -3.51
C ASP A 8 1.88 -25.00 -2.43
N GLN A 9 1.15 -25.55 -1.46
CA GLN A 9 0.66 -24.82 -0.28
C GLN A 9 0.95 -25.65 0.95
N ASP A 10 2.05 -25.32 1.60
CA ASP A 10 2.44 -25.92 2.87
C ASP A 10 2.39 -24.87 3.98
N ALA A 11 2.18 -25.34 5.21
CA ALA A 11 2.23 -24.53 6.40
C ALA A 11 3.25 -25.14 7.37
N SER A 12 4.11 -24.28 7.90
CA SER A 12 5.05 -24.62 8.96
C SER A 12 4.69 -23.87 10.23
N GLU A 13 5.09 -24.44 11.37
CA GLU A 13 5.03 -23.72 12.63
C GLU A 13 6.08 -22.59 12.64
N VAL A 14 5.71 -21.45 13.20
CA VAL A 14 6.61 -20.31 13.40
C VAL A 14 7.40 -20.55 14.68
N ILE A 15 8.72 -20.71 14.57
CA ILE A 15 9.63 -21.03 15.67
C ILE A 15 10.28 -19.75 16.19
N ASP A 16 10.81 -18.92 15.28
CA ASP A 16 11.38 -17.60 15.59
C ASP A 16 10.62 -16.53 14.83
N ARG A 17 9.58 -16.01 15.47
CA ARG A 17 8.70 -15.01 14.88
C ARG A 17 9.45 -13.76 14.40
N GLU A 18 10.47 -13.30 15.12
CA GLU A 18 11.14 -12.06 14.74
C GLU A 18 11.97 -12.25 13.46
N SER A 19 12.76 -13.32 13.42
CA SER A 19 13.55 -13.67 12.23
C SER A 19 12.68 -14.05 11.05
N GLU A 20 11.64 -14.86 11.26
CA GLU A 20 10.74 -15.31 10.19
C GLU A 20 9.91 -14.16 9.62
N ARG A 21 9.43 -13.24 10.46
CA ARG A 21 8.74 -12.02 9.99
C ARG A 21 9.67 -11.15 9.14
N GLU A 22 10.94 -11.03 9.52
CA GLU A 22 11.91 -10.28 8.73
C GLU A 22 12.17 -10.93 7.37
N GLU A 23 12.36 -12.24 7.34
CA GLU A 23 12.61 -12.97 6.10
C GLU A 23 11.40 -12.93 5.16
N VAL A 24 10.18 -13.16 5.66
CA VAL A 24 8.95 -13.05 4.86
C VAL A 24 8.78 -11.64 4.30
N ALA A 25 9.02 -10.61 5.10
CA ALA A 25 8.93 -9.23 4.62
C ALA A 25 9.98 -8.95 3.53
N LYS A 26 11.22 -9.42 3.72
CA LYS A 26 12.29 -9.28 2.73
C LYS A 26 11.93 -10.01 1.43
N GLU A 27 11.47 -11.24 1.50
CA GLU A 27 11.09 -12.04 0.32
C GLU A 27 9.99 -11.34 -0.48
N VAL A 28 8.90 -10.94 0.19
CA VAL A 28 7.76 -10.26 -0.44
C VAL A 28 8.18 -8.92 -1.06
N PHE A 29 8.86 -8.06 -0.30
CA PHE A 29 9.09 -6.68 -0.72
C PHE A 29 10.38 -6.49 -1.52
N ARG A 30 11.51 -7.00 -1.04
CA ARG A 30 12.81 -6.84 -1.70
C ARG A 30 12.98 -7.84 -2.84
N ASP A 31 12.66 -9.10 -2.62
CA ASP A 31 13.06 -10.15 -3.56
C ASP A 31 12.02 -10.34 -4.68
N HIS A 32 10.75 -10.03 -4.42
CA HIS A 32 9.68 -10.11 -5.42
C HIS A 32 9.14 -8.76 -5.88
N LEU A 33 8.67 -7.91 -4.98
CA LEU A 33 7.96 -6.69 -5.38
C LEU A 33 8.90 -5.63 -5.97
N PHE A 34 10.10 -5.45 -5.41
CA PHE A 34 11.05 -4.45 -5.88
C PHE A 34 11.49 -4.68 -7.34
N PRO A 35 11.86 -5.90 -7.80
CA PRO A 35 12.13 -6.16 -9.22
C PRO A 35 10.95 -5.82 -10.15
N LEU A 36 9.71 -6.08 -9.70
CA LEU A 36 8.50 -5.73 -10.46
C LEU A 36 8.32 -4.20 -10.54
N ILE A 37 8.57 -3.48 -9.44
CA ILE A 37 8.55 -2.03 -9.40
C ILE A 37 9.58 -1.45 -10.37
N GLU A 38 10.83 -1.93 -10.34
CA GLU A 38 11.89 -1.45 -11.24
C GLU A 38 11.55 -1.68 -12.72
N THR A 39 10.96 -2.84 -13.02
CA THR A 39 10.48 -3.17 -14.38
C THR A 39 9.36 -2.22 -14.81
N ALA A 40 8.37 -2.00 -13.94
CA ALA A 40 7.24 -1.10 -14.21
C ALA A 40 7.68 0.36 -14.38
N LYS A 41 8.66 0.82 -13.59
CA LYS A 41 9.25 2.16 -13.72
C LYS A 41 9.93 2.34 -15.07
N THR A 42 10.73 1.36 -15.48
CA THR A 42 11.49 1.41 -16.73
C THR A 42 10.56 1.39 -17.94
N ALA A 43 9.57 0.50 -17.95
CA ALA A 43 8.63 0.37 -19.06
C ALA A 43 7.59 1.51 -19.11
N GLY A 44 7.07 1.93 -17.96
CA GLY A 44 5.95 2.87 -17.86
C GLY A 44 6.34 4.33 -17.59
N LYS A 45 7.63 4.62 -17.32
CA LYS A 45 8.13 5.94 -16.91
C LYS A 45 7.40 6.51 -15.69
N VAL A 46 7.03 5.63 -14.75
CA VAL A 46 6.43 5.97 -13.45
C VAL A 46 7.54 6.13 -12.41
N THR A 47 7.36 7.01 -11.42
CA THR A 47 8.38 7.25 -10.38
C THR A 47 8.25 6.27 -9.21
N ASP A 48 9.33 6.10 -8.45
CA ASP A 48 9.32 5.34 -7.18
C ASP A 48 8.24 5.81 -6.21
N LEU A 49 8.04 7.12 -6.14
CA LEU A 49 7.03 7.68 -5.24
C LEU A 49 5.64 7.18 -5.60
N ILE A 50 5.31 7.15 -6.90
CA ILE A 50 4.00 6.69 -7.35
C ILE A 50 3.85 5.18 -7.16
N THR A 51 4.85 4.38 -7.52
CA THR A 51 4.78 2.92 -7.39
C THR A 51 4.67 2.49 -5.92
N TRP A 52 5.53 3.01 -5.05
CA TRP A 52 5.48 2.68 -3.62
C TRP A 52 4.23 3.19 -2.92
N GLU A 53 3.66 4.32 -3.34
CA GLU A 53 2.39 4.74 -2.79
C GLU A 53 1.24 3.79 -3.20
N ASN A 54 1.24 3.26 -4.44
CA ASN A 54 0.24 2.26 -4.82
C ASN A 54 0.35 0.99 -3.96
N VAL A 55 1.57 0.53 -3.70
CA VAL A 55 1.83 -0.59 -2.78
C VAL A 55 1.35 -0.27 -1.38
N ALA A 56 1.74 0.89 -0.84
CA ALA A 56 1.42 1.30 0.52
C ALA A 56 -0.09 1.37 0.75
N ILE A 57 -0.84 2.00 -0.14
CA ILE A 57 -2.30 2.14 0.02
C ILE A 57 -2.98 0.77 0.03
N TYR A 58 -2.57 -0.12 -0.86
CA TYR A 58 -3.14 -1.46 -0.91
C TYR A 58 -2.80 -2.25 0.35
N LEU A 59 -1.55 -2.21 0.79
CA LEU A 59 -1.12 -2.85 2.04
C LEU A 59 -1.90 -2.32 3.24
N PHE A 60 -2.05 -1.00 3.35
CA PHE A 60 -2.79 -0.38 4.45
C PHE A 60 -4.24 -0.82 4.45
N TRP A 61 -4.87 -0.86 3.27
CA TRP A 61 -6.23 -1.37 3.13
C TRP A 61 -6.34 -2.85 3.53
N VAL A 62 -5.38 -3.70 3.14
CA VAL A 62 -5.35 -5.11 3.56
C VAL A 62 -5.30 -5.23 5.08
N TYR A 63 -4.36 -4.55 5.75
CA TYR A 63 -4.29 -4.58 7.21
C TYR A 63 -5.54 -4.00 7.87
N GLU A 64 -6.09 -2.91 7.35
CA GLU A 64 -7.35 -2.34 7.84
C GLU A 64 -8.49 -3.35 7.72
N VAL A 65 -8.65 -4.03 6.58
CA VAL A 65 -9.70 -5.05 6.40
C VAL A 65 -9.49 -6.24 7.34
N LEU A 66 -8.29 -6.82 7.37
CA LEU A 66 -8.01 -8.01 8.19
C LEU A 66 -8.18 -7.73 9.69
N THR A 67 -7.78 -6.55 10.16
CA THR A 67 -7.91 -6.16 11.57
C THR A 67 -9.38 -6.08 12.01
N HIS A 68 -10.30 -5.75 11.10
CA HIS A 68 -11.74 -5.65 11.39
C HIS A 68 -12.52 -6.96 11.15
N GLN A 69 -11.88 -8.01 10.62
CA GLN A 69 -12.53 -9.32 10.47
C GLN A 69 -12.69 -10.00 11.84
N GLU A 70 -13.90 -10.47 12.14
CA GLU A 70 -14.23 -11.08 13.43
C GLU A 70 -13.52 -12.44 13.59
N GLU A 71 -13.39 -13.21 12.51
CA GLU A 71 -12.75 -14.52 12.50
C GLU A 71 -11.26 -14.44 12.89
N LEU A 72 -10.63 -13.29 12.62
CA LEU A 72 -9.22 -13.01 12.90
C LEU A 72 -9.01 -12.27 14.23
N GLY A 73 -10.04 -12.16 15.08
CA GLY A 73 -9.95 -11.46 16.37
C GLY A 73 -8.79 -11.94 17.26
N HIS A 74 -8.50 -13.25 17.22
CA HIS A 74 -7.39 -13.88 17.96
C HIS A 74 -5.98 -13.47 17.47
N ALA A 75 -5.87 -12.86 16.29
CA ALA A 75 -4.63 -12.40 15.68
C ALA A 75 -4.54 -10.87 15.57
N ARG A 76 -5.58 -10.13 15.98
CA ARG A 76 -5.69 -8.68 15.78
C ARG A 76 -4.49 -7.90 16.31
N GLU A 77 -4.13 -8.12 17.56
CA GLU A 77 -3.00 -7.42 18.19
C GLU A 77 -1.67 -7.71 17.46
N ARG A 78 -1.47 -8.95 17.02
CA ARG A 78 -0.29 -9.34 16.23
C ARG A 78 -0.26 -8.64 14.88
N MET A 79 -1.39 -8.58 14.18
CA MET A 79 -1.49 -7.87 12.89
C MET A 79 -1.19 -6.37 13.05
N GLU A 80 -1.70 -5.73 14.09
CA GLU A 80 -1.41 -4.31 14.40
C GLU A 80 0.06 -4.08 14.77
N GLU A 81 0.67 -5.02 15.50
CA GLU A 81 2.11 -5.00 15.80
C GLU A 81 2.94 -5.15 14.53
N ASP A 82 2.60 -6.09 13.66
CA ASP A 82 3.30 -6.35 12.39
C ASP A 82 3.19 -5.17 11.44
N PHE A 83 2.00 -4.58 11.36
CA PHE A 83 1.79 -3.36 10.60
C PHE A 83 2.68 -2.22 11.10
N ARG A 84 2.68 -1.95 12.42
CA ARG A 84 3.55 -0.92 13.01
C ARG A 84 5.03 -1.22 12.85
N TRP A 85 5.42 -2.50 12.93
CA TRP A 85 6.79 -2.95 12.71
C TRP A 85 7.21 -2.67 11.26
N LEU A 86 6.41 -3.05 10.27
CA LEU A 86 6.70 -2.82 8.85
C LEU A 86 6.95 -1.35 8.52
N LEU A 87 6.31 -0.41 9.23
CA LEU A 87 6.45 1.03 9.00
C LEU A 87 7.68 1.67 9.69
N LYS A 88 8.48 0.92 10.45
CA LYS A 88 9.66 1.49 11.11
C LYS A 88 10.73 1.85 10.09
N GLU A 89 11.38 3.00 10.27
CA GLU A 89 12.45 3.45 9.36
C GLU A 89 13.65 2.49 9.32
N ARG A 90 13.96 1.83 10.45
CA ARG A 90 15.03 0.80 10.50
C ARG A 90 14.81 -0.37 9.53
N ASN A 91 13.56 -0.59 9.09
CA ASN A 91 13.19 -1.65 8.16
C ASN A 91 13.28 -1.22 6.69
N ALA A 92 13.80 -0.03 6.37
CA ALA A 92 13.89 0.49 5.01
C ALA A 92 14.56 -0.47 4.02
N ALA A 93 15.58 -1.19 4.49
CA ALA A 93 16.30 -2.16 3.67
C ALA A 93 15.40 -3.30 3.18
N LEU A 94 14.34 -3.68 3.92
CA LEU A 94 13.43 -4.76 3.52
C LEU A 94 12.70 -4.48 2.21
N PHE A 95 12.72 -3.24 1.72
CA PHE A 95 12.02 -2.82 0.51
C PHE A 95 12.93 -2.66 -0.70
N GLY A 96 14.21 -3.02 -0.61
CA GLY A 96 15.20 -2.83 -1.67
C GLY A 96 16.34 -1.89 -1.24
N PRO A 97 16.97 -1.16 -2.18
CA PRO A 97 18.13 -0.30 -1.91
C PRO A 97 17.73 1.06 -1.30
N TYR A 98 16.72 1.08 -0.43
CA TYR A 98 16.18 2.32 0.14
C TYR A 98 16.75 2.60 1.53
N GLN A 99 17.12 3.86 1.77
CA GLN A 99 17.58 4.35 3.08
C GLN A 99 16.45 4.84 3.99
N LYS A 100 15.26 5.06 3.41
CA LYS A 100 14.03 5.45 4.12
C LYS A 100 12.94 4.47 3.77
N ASN A 101 12.06 4.19 4.73
CA ASN A 101 10.97 3.26 4.53
C ASN A 101 9.98 3.82 3.50
N PRO A 102 9.82 3.17 2.34
CA PRO A 102 8.99 3.70 1.27
C PRO A 102 7.49 3.65 1.59
N LEU A 103 7.07 2.82 2.55
CA LEU A 103 5.68 2.76 3.01
C LEU A 103 5.38 3.84 4.05
N ALA A 104 6.29 4.03 5.01
CA ALA A 104 6.10 4.92 6.17
C ALA A 104 5.68 6.34 5.76
N ARG A 105 6.25 6.84 4.65
CA ARG A 105 5.93 8.14 4.07
C ARG A 105 4.44 8.33 3.80
N TYR A 106 3.70 7.28 3.50
CA TYR A 106 2.30 7.36 3.07
C TYR A 106 1.31 7.09 4.20
N HIS A 107 1.77 6.62 5.37
CA HIS A 107 0.90 6.36 6.51
C HIS A 107 0.56 7.66 7.24
N SER A 108 -0.44 8.39 6.73
CA SER A 108 -1.03 9.57 7.39
C SER A 108 -2.37 9.24 8.03
N GLU A 109 -2.85 10.12 8.90
CA GLU A 109 -4.22 10.05 9.40
C GLU A 109 -5.24 10.19 8.26
N LYS A 110 -6.40 9.55 8.43
CA LYS A 110 -7.55 9.74 7.53
C LYS A 110 -8.16 11.11 7.82
N GLN A 111 -8.54 11.81 6.76
CA GLN A 111 -9.22 13.10 6.86
C GLN A 111 -10.59 13.02 6.18
N PHE A 112 -11.54 13.83 6.64
CA PHE A 112 -12.85 13.90 6.03
C PHE A 112 -12.76 14.60 4.67
N VAL A 113 -13.20 13.92 3.60
CA VAL A 113 -13.22 14.45 2.24
C VAL A 113 -14.67 14.69 1.83
N ALA A 114 -15.11 15.95 1.89
CA ALA A 114 -16.50 16.33 1.61
C ALA A 114 -17.02 15.87 0.23
N ALA A 115 -16.15 15.88 -0.80
CA ALA A 115 -16.53 15.42 -2.14
C ALA A 115 -16.82 13.91 -2.23
N GLN A 116 -16.43 13.14 -1.22
CA GLN A 116 -16.59 11.69 -1.13
C GLN A 116 -17.42 11.26 0.09
N ASP A 117 -17.84 12.22 0.92
CA ASP A 117 -18.54 12.01 2.20
C ASP A 117 -17.95 10.88 3.06
N SER A 118 -16.62 10.87 3.20
CA SER A 118 -15.91 9.75 3.83
C SER A 118 -14.59 10.17 4.47
N MET A 119 -14.15 9.38 5.47
CA MET A 119 -12.84 9.49 6.10
C MET A 119 -11.80 8.75 5.26
N LEU A 120 -10.96 9.49 4.54
CA LEU A 120 -10.02 8.92 3.57
C LEU A 120 -8.58 9.33 3.87
N ARG A 121 -7.67 8.39 3.64
CA ARG A 121 -6.23 8.70 3.50
C ARG A 121 -5.99 9.15 2.07
N VAL A 122 -6.02 10.46 1.84
CA VAL A 122 -5.81 11.05 0.52
C VAL A 122 -4.37 10.79 0.08
N ARG A 123 -4.20 10.33 -1.16
CA ARG A 123 -2.88 10.04 -1.72
C ARG A 123 -2.08 11.33 -1.87
N LYS A 124 -0.76 11.22 -1.74
CA LYS A 124 0.23 12.27 -2.02
C LYS A 124 0.57 12.35 -3.50
N THR A 125 0.41 11.27 -4.26
CA THR A 125 0.67 11.20 -5.71
C THR A 125 -0.55 10.73 -6.51
N CYS A 126 -0.61 11.11 -7.79
CA CYS A 126 -1.62 10.60 -8.71
C CYS A 126 -1.12 9.27 -9.32
N CYS A 127 -1.92 8.20 -9.23
CA CYS A 127 -1.58 6.89 -9.80
C CYS A 127 -1.70 6.79 -11.32
N TYR A 128 -2.21 7.83 -11.99
CA TYR A 128 -2.53 7.80 -13.41
C TYR A 128 -3.52 6.71 -13.85
N SER A 129 -4.31 6.12 -12.95
CA SER A 129 -5.35 5.14 -13.34
C SER A 129 -6.30 5.70 -14.40
N TYR A 130 -6.54 7.01 -14.36
CA TYR A 130 -7.38 7.69 -15.34
C TYR A 130 -6.84 7.70 -16.77
N LYS A 131 -5.54 7.46 -16.95
CA LYS A 131 -4.90 7.37 -18.28
C LYS A 131 -4.98 5.97 -18.88
N LEU A 132 -5.49 4.98 -18.15
CA LEU A 132 -5.73 3.65 -18.68
C LEU A 132 -6.96 3.67 -19.61
N ARG A 133 -7.14 2.62 -20.43
CA ARG A 133 -8.36 2.47 -21.24
C ARG A 133 -9.58 2.49 -20.31
N ASP A 134 -10.58 3.29 -20.66
CA ASP A 134 -11.79 3.56 -19.86
C ASP A 134 -11.50 4.16 -18.46
N GLY A 135 -10.30 4.71 -18.27
CA GLY A 135 -9.77 5.13 -16.99
C GLY A 135 -10.45 6.37 -16.39
N GLU A 136 -11.05 7.24 -17.20
CA GLU A 136 -11.66 8.49 -16.71
C GLU A 136 -12.75 8.20 -15.66
N ALA A 137 -13.48 7.09 -15.82
CA ALA A 137 -14.46 6.57 -14.84
C ALA A 137 -13.81 5.78 -13.67
N LEU A 138 -12.55 5.36 -13.82
CA LEU A 138 -11.77 4.58 -12.86
C LEU A 138 -10.79 5.43 -12.04
N ARG A 139 -11.06 6.74 -11.91
CA ARG A 139 -10.27 7.60 -11.04
C ARG A 139 -10.41 7.11 -9.60
N CYS A 140 -9.28 6.88 -8.91
CA CYS A 140 -9.32 6.39 -7.54
C CYS A 140 -10.04 7.38 -6.59
N SER A 141 -10.80 6.85 -5.63
CA SER A 141 -11.56 7.63 -4.64
C SER A 141 -10.68 8.50 -3.74
N THR A 142 -9.40 8.15 -3.61
CA THR A 142 -8.40 8.86 -2.78
C THR A 142 -7.50 9.80 -3.60
N CYS A 143 -7.83 10.08 -4.87
CA CYS A 143 -6.99 10.83 -5.81
C CYS A 143 -6.68 12.26 -5.32
N PRO A 144 -5.41 12.71 -5.32
CA PRO A 144 -5.07 14.05 -4.86
C PRO A 144 -5.63 15.14 -5.77
N GLN A 145 -5.84 14.84 -7.05
CA GLN A 145 -6.36 15.77 -8.05
C GLN A 145 -7.87 16.03 -7.90
N THR A 146 -8.57 15.25 -7.09
CA THR A 146 -10.00 15.47 -6.79
C THR A 146 -10.20 15.81 -5.31
N CYS A 147 -9.46 15.16 -4.41
CA CYS A 147 -9.61 15.37 -2.97
C CYS A 147 -8.98 16.68 -2.47
N ASN A 148 -7.90 17.17 -3.09
CA ASN A 148 -7.23 18.41 -2.65
C ASN A 148 -7.64 19.65 -3.44
N VAL A 149 -8.67 19.55 -4.29
CA VAL A 149 -9.16 20.71 -5.05
C VAL A 149 -9.93 21.60 -4.09
N LYS A 150 -9.38 22.77 -3.78
CA LYS A 150 -10.14 23.82 -3.08
C LYS A 150 -11.39 24.10 -3.90
N GLN A 151 -12.58 23.92 -3.30
CA GLN A 151 -13.80 24.38 -3.94
C GLN A 151 -13.61 25.86 -4.29
N ARG A 152 -13.87 26.21 -5.56
CA ARG A 152 -13.88 27.62 -5.97
C ARG A 152 -14.91 28.31 -5.08
N LYS A 153 -14.47 29.29 -4.30
CA LYS A 153 -15.38 30.15 -3.53
C LYS A 153 -16.29 30.87 -4.54
N GLY A 154 -17.54 30.42 -4.62
CA GLY A 154 -18.67 31.15 -5.22
C GLY A 154 -18.83 30.98 -6.73
N VAL A 155 -19.97 30.42 -7.13
CA VAL A 155 -20.83 31.08 -8.11
C VAL A 155 -22.13 31.34 -7.37
N ARG A 156 -22.52 32.61 -7.32
CA ARG A 156 -23.81 33.07 -6.80
C ARG A 156 -24.96 32.50 -7.64
#